data_AF-A0A6J4IKM9-F1
#
_entry.id   AF-A0A6J4IKM9-F1
#
_cell.length_a   1.000
_cell.length_b   1.000
_cell.length_c   1.000
_cell.angle_alpha   90.00
_cell.angle_beta   90.00
_cell.angle_gamma   90.00
#
_symmetry.space_group_name_H-M   'P 1'
#
loop_
_entity.id
_entity.type
_entity.pdbx_description
1 polymer ?
#
loop_
_entity_poly.entity_id
_entity_poly.type
_entity_poly.pdbx_seq_one_letter_code
_entity_poly.pdbx_strand_id
1 'polypeptide(L)' 'AGKERFLEIRYENLCSDPVGQFRKVTQFCELKWTVGFERQLGKYQPKNTNDKFKYDLTAAQQRDLEEVLGPYLMRYGYI' A
#
# COMPACT_ATOMS: atom_id res chain seq x y z
N ALA A 1 2.71 -23.99 -6.09
CA ALA A 1 3.17 -22.80 -6.81
C ALA A 1 4.16 -22.04 -5.91
N GLY A 2 5.45 -21.91 -6.29
CA GLY A 2 6.44 -21.09 -5.58
C GLY A 2 6.09 -19.59 -5.50
N LYS A 3 6.55 -18.94 -4.42
CA LYS A 3 6.31 -17.53 -4.06
C LYS A 3 6.74 -16.52 -5.13
N GLU A 4 7.64 -16.95 -6.02
CA GLU A 4 8.26 -16.12 -7.07
C GLU A 4 7.27 -15.72 -8.18
N ARG A 5 6.06 -16.29 -8.18
CA ARG A 5 4.95 -15.88 -9.04
C ARG A 5 4.08 -14.76 -8.48
N PHE A 6 4.40 -14.24 -7.31
CA PHE A 6 3.63 -13.19 -6.66
C PHE A 6 4.55 -12.01 -6.28
N LEU A 7 4.07 -10.81 -6.58
CA LEU A 7 4.65 -9.56 -6.09
C LEU A 7 3.70 -8.97 -5.05
N GLU A 8 4.16 -8.84 -3.82
CA GLU A 8 3.41 -8.18 -2.74
C GLU A 8 3.73 -6.68 -2.72
N ILE A 9 2.68 -5.86 -2.67
CA ILE A 9 2.80 -4.39 -2.58
C ILE A 9 1.95 -3.93 -1.40
N ARG A 10 2.58 -3.19 -0.49
CA ARG A 10 1.89 -2.53 0.63
C ARG A 10 1.17 -1.28 0.11
N TYR A 11 -0.09 -1.11 0.51
CA TYR A 11 -0.93 0.01 0.10
C TYR A 11 -0.28 1.36 0.41
N GLU A 12 0.28 1.51 1.61
CA GLU A 12 0.96 2.70 2.07
C GLU A 12 2.17 3.07 1.20
N ASN A 13 2.92 2.08 0.72
CA ASN A 13 4.06 2.29 -0.17
C ASN A 13 3.61 2.72 -1.56
N LEU A 14 2.48 2.17 -2.04
CA LEU A 14 1.86 2.57 -3.30
C LEU A 14 1.37 4.02 -3.24
N CYS A 15 0.80 4.44 -2.11
CA CYS A 15 0.36 5.81 -1.93
C CYS A 15 1.53 6.79 -1.79
N SER A 16 2.58 6.43 -1.05
CA SER A 16 3.73 7.33 -0.81
C SER A 16 4.66 7.44 -2.01
N ASP A 17 4.84 6.37 -2.78
CA ASP A 17 5.72 6.31 -3.94
C ASP A 17 5.09 5.45 -5.06
N PRO A 18 4.04 5.96 -5.73
CA PRO A 18 3.37 5.22 -6.80
C PRO A 18 4.33 4.90 -7.95
N VAL A 19 5.19 5.85 -8.34
CA VAL A 19 6.13 5.66 -9.45
C VAL A 19 7.12 4.53 -9.14
N GLY A 20 7.72 4.53 -7.96
CA GLY A 20 8.64 3.46 -7.57
C GLY A 20 7.97 2.10 -7.40
N GLN A 21 6.73 2.03 -6.88
CA GLN A 21 6.01 0.74 -6.84
C GLN A 21 5.69 0.23 -8.25
N PHE A 22 5.25 1.09 -9.17
CA PHE A 22 4.97 0.67 -10.54
C PHE A 22 6.23 0.24 -11.30
N ARG A 23 7.41 0.80 -10.99
CA ARG A 23 8.69 0.30 -11.54
C ARG A 23 8.93 -1.16 -11.14
N LYS A 24 8.68 -1.51 -9.86
CA LYS A 24 8.77 -2.91 -9.39
C LYS A 24 7.77 -3.81 -10.09
N VAL A 25 6.53 -3.34 -10.29
CA VAL A 25 5.49 -4.07 -11.03
C VAL A 25 5.93 -4.35 -12.45
N THR A 26 6.41 -3.33 -13.18
CA THR A 26 6.83 -3.52 -14.57
C THR A 26 8.04 -4.44 -14.67
N GLN A 27 8.98 -4.38 -13.73
CA GLN A 27 10.11 -5.29 -13.69
C GLN A 27 9.66 -6.73 -13.43
N PHE A 28 8.76 -6.94 -12.47
CA PHE A 28 8.23 -8.25 -12.13
C PHE A 28 7.42 -8.89 -13.27
N CYS A 29 6.64 -8.08 -13.99
CA CYS A 29 5.84 -8.53 -15.13
C CYS A 29 6.61 -8.51 -16.46
N GLU A 30 7.92 -8.21 -16.46
CA GLU A 30 8.76 -8.07 -17.65
C GLU A 30 8.21 -7.07 -18.70
N LEU A 31 7.54 -6.02 -18.23
CA LEU A 31 6.98 -4.96 -19.06
C LEU A 31 7.98 -3.82 -19.25
N LYS A 32 7.99 -3.23 -20.45
CA LYS A 32 8.86 -2.11 -20.79
C LYS A 32 8.43 -0.82 -20.06
N TRP A 33 9.35 -0.22 -19.31
CA TRP A 33 9.17 1.14 -18.76
C TRP A 33 9.34 2.20 -19.86
N THR A 34 8.43 3.16 -19.94
CA THR A 34 8.50 4.24 -20.94
C THR A 34 8.31 5.61 -20.29
N VAL A 35 8.92 6.63 -20.89
CA VAL A 35 8.79 8.03 -20.45
C VAL A 35 7.33 8.49 -20.45
N GLY A 36 6.53 8.04 -21.44
CA GLY A 36 5.11 8.35 -21.52
C GLY A 36 4.31 7.77 -20.35
N PHE A 37 4.62 6.53 -19.94
CA PHE A 37 3.98 5.88 -18.81
C PHE A 37 4.33 6.57 -17.49
N GLU A 38 5.61 6.85 -17.26
CA GLU A 38 6.08 7.58 -16.07
C GLU A 38 5.43 8.96 -15.94
N ARG A 39 5.29 9.69 -17.05
CA ARG A 39 4.61 10.99 -17.08
C ARG A 39 3.13 10.89 -16.70
N GLN A 40 2.43 9.83 -17.11
CA GLN A 40 1.03 9.65 -16.74
C GLN A 40 0.88 9.24 -15.27
N LEU A 41 1.75 8.34 -14.79
CA LEU A 41 1.79 7.98 -13.37
C LEU A 41 2.12 9.17 -12.47
N GLY A 42 3.03 10.05 -12.88
CA GLY A 42 3.36 11.25 -12.12
C GLY A 42 2.18 12.23 -11.94
N LYS A 43 1.16 12.15 -12.80
CA LYS A 43 -0.09 12.91 -12.63
C LYS A 43 -1.08 12.25 -11.68
N TYR A 44 -0.88 10.96 -11.39
CA TYR A 44 -1.73 10.21 -10.50
C TYR A 44 -1.17 10.24 -9.08
N GLN A 45 -1.88 10.90 -8.17
CA GLN A 45 -1.58 10.87 -6.75
C GLN A 45 -2.67 10.07 -6.04
N PRO A 46 -2.38 8.82 -5.62
CA PRO A 46 -3.32 8.05 -4.84
C PRO A 46 -3.62 8.80 -3.53
N LYS A 47 -4.90 8.94 -3.18
CA LYS A 47 -5.26 9.47 -1.87
C LYS A 47 -4.93 8.42 -0.80
N ASN A 48 -3.98 8.73 0.07
CA ASN A 48 -3.70 7.91 1.24
C ASN A 48 -4.81 8.10 2.27
N THR A 49 -5.50 7.02 2.62
CA THR A 49 -6.58 7.02 3.63
C THR A 49 -6.26 6.14 4.83
N ASN A 50 -4.99 5.75 5.01
CA ASN A 50 -4.55 4.82 6.04
C ASN A 50 -4.92 5.28 7.45
N ASP A 51 -4.91 6.59 7.70
CA ASP A 51 -5.24 7.19 8.99
C ASP A 51 -6.71 7.60 9.15
N LYS A 52 -7.57 7.34 8.16
CA LYS A 52 -8.97 7.80 8.16
C LYS A 52 -9.75 7.30 9.40
N PHE A 53 -9.45 6.08 9.86
CA PHE A 53 -10.11 5.50 11.04
C PHE A 53 -9.88 6.33 12.33
N LYS A 54 -8.78 7.09 12.42
CA LYS A 54 -8.46 7.92 13.60
C LYS A 54 -9.42 9.11 13.74
N TYR A 55 -10.02 9.55 12.64
CA TYR A 55 -10.88 10.73 12.59
C TYR A 55 -12.36 10.37 12.42
N ASP A 56 -12.66 9.25 11.76
CA ASP A 56 -14.03 8.86 11.43
C ASP A 56 -14.67 7.96 12.50
N LEU A 57 -13.86 7.32 13.35
CA LEU A 57 -14.36 6.45 14.41
C LEU A 57 -14.36 7.16 15.76
N THR A 58 -15.36 6.83 16.58
CA THR A 58 -15.38 7.22 17.99
C THR A 58 -14.25 6.56 18.77
N ALA A 59 -13.88 7.12 19.93
CA ALA A 59 -12.84 6.53 20.78
C ALA A 59 -13.17 5.10 21.24
N ALA A 60 -14.45 4.73 21.38
CA ALA A 60 -14.84 3.37 21.69
C ALA A 60 -14.55 2.42 20.52
N GLN A 61 -14.96 2.78 19.31
CA GLN A 61 -14.71 1.99 18.10
C GLN A 61 -13.22 1.86 17.78
N GLN A 62 -12.41 2.88 18.07
CA GLN A 62 -10.95 2.79 17.92
C GLN A 62 -10.34 1.75 18.87
N ARG A 63 -10.80 1.70 20.13
CA ARG A 63 -10.37 0.66 21.08
C ARG A 63 -10.78 -0.74 20.66
N ASP A 64 -12.03 -0.91 20.20
CA ASP A 64 -12.50 -2.19 19.68
C ASP A 64 -11.63 -2.68 18.50
N LEU A 65 -11.22 -1.75 17.64
CA LEU A 65 -10.34 -2.02 16.51
C LEU A 65 -8.92 -2.42 16.96
N GLU A 66 -8.36 -1.71 17.94
CA GLU A 66 -7.05 -2.02 18.52
C GLU A 66 -7.04 -3.39 19.24
N GLU A 67 -8.11 -3.72 19.96
CA GLU A 67 -8.26 -5.00 20.65
C GLU A 67 -8.27 -6.17 19.66
N VAL A 68 -9.02 -6.03 18.56
CA VAL A 68 -9.17 -7.10 17.56
C VAL A 68 -7.97 -7.20 16.62
N LEU A 69 -7.42 -6.06 16.19
CA LEU A 69 -6.36 -6.03 15.16
C LEU A 69 -4.95 -5.98 15.72
N GLY A 70 -4.75 -5.51 16.95
CA GLY A 70 -3.43 -5.30 17.55
C GLY A 70 -2.47 -6.49 17.39
N PRO A 71 -2.87 -7.73 17.75
CA PRO A 71 -2.02 -8.91 17.59
C PRO A 71 -1.60 -9.17 16.13
N TYR A 72 -2.49 -8.89 15.17
CA TYR A 72 -2.20 -9.06 13.75
C TYR A 72 -1.28 -7.95 13.23
N LEU A 73 -1.50 -6.71 13.65
CA LEU A 73 -0.66 -5.58 13.28
C LEU A 73 0.78 -5.80 13.77
N MET A 74 0.98 -6.31 14.99
CA MET A 74 2.30 -6.72 15.48
C MET A 74 2.89 -7.85 14.63
N ARG A 75 2.10 -8.90 14.35
CA ARG A 75 2.55 -10.04 13.52
C ARG A 75 3.04 -9.60 12.14
N TYR A 76 2.42 -8.59 11.55
CA TYR A 76 2.76 -8.06 10.24
C TYR A 76 3.70 -6.84 10.27
N GLY A 77 4.19 -6.44 11.45
CA GLY A 77 5.17 -5.35 11.61
C GLY A 77 4.63 -3.96 11.31
N TYR A 78 3.35 -3.73 11.62
CA TYR A 78 2.69 -2.42 11.51
C TYR A 78 2.79 -1.58 12.78
N ILE A 79 2.91 -2.23 13.94
CA ILE A 79 3.14 -1.63 15.27
C ILE A 79 4.16 -2.45 16.06
#